data_AF-F1SX35-F1
#
_entry.id   AF-F1SX35-F1
#
_cell.length_a   1.000
_cell.length_b   1.000
_cell.length_c   1.000
_cell.angle_alpha   90.00
_cell.angle_beta   90.00
_cell.angle_gamma   90.00
#
_symmetry.space_group_name_H-M   'P 1'
#
loop_
_entity.id
_entity.type
_entity.pdbx_description
1 polymer ?
#
loop_
_entity_poly.entity_id
_entity_poly.type
_entity_poly.pdbx_seq_one_letter_code
_entity_poly.pdbx_strand_id
1 'polypeptide(L)'
;MLEEYLEPMINHQALLLTILLGKKRISFHAIQQKTGFSLANIKRYIHQLEELFQGDIAFEWDSTIVRCTVLKRGKPFLKTIYRQSVRLHILKFLLIKAPYYKVKSVSGFAREHFISTPSAYRLIQHMKPFVEECGLALEDNSVVGEEWRIRYLIALLHDKYGIVIYELTDHDLDIVHDFIFSIKKQQTPHPLLDKKFRFFDVLLSLSWKRREFDVAIPQEGIFKRLKSLALYGYLEDFFKREGKLLLDMDFPSSEIDYIFLVYLTVNNSFSITQWSEEDSSTLLTIIQEDPAYQELLGELRQLFGHYIAFDKACIQTLIPYFRKTLFDLSLFIPQKYYYAEEYQGSKLLANRIELMINSWAERVSGVGRLTGSNLHLLCTRLEQLVREGLPPLAIAVIEINKKNIDILYSLVMQQVSPCVAKVYRFNILSEAELPWRTDLT
;
A
#
# COMPACT_ATOMS: atom_id res chain seq x y z
N MET A 1 -2.06 12.97 0.87
CA MET A 1 -1.29 13.60 1.96
C MET A 1 -0.13 14.41 1.40
N LEU A 2 1.07 13.85 1.09
CA LEU A 2 2.14 14.68 0.49
C LEU A 2 1.72 15.37 -0.83
N GLU A 3 0.87 14.75 -1.63
CA GLU A 3 0.29 15.38 -2.83
C GLU A 3 -0.41 16.71 -2.52
N GLU A 4 -1.10 16.85 -1.39
CA GLU A 4 -1.78 18.11 -1.02
C GLU A 4 -0.79 19.26 -0.80
N TYR A 5 0.46 18.92 -0.49
CA TYR A 5 1.54 19.86 -0.34
C TYR A 5 2.30 20.10 -1.65
N LEU A 6 2.02 19.40 -2.75
CA LEU A 6 2.71 19.62 -4.03
C LEU A 6 2.08 20.74 -4.85
N GLU A 7 2.82 21.23 -5.85
CA GLU A 7 2.30 22.20 -6.79
C GLU A 7 1.07 21.62 -7.52
N PRO A 8 -0.07 22.34 -7.58
CA PRO A 8 -1.28 21.82 -8.24
C PRO A 8 -1.04 21.33 -9.66
N MET A 9 -0.15 21.99 -10.39
CA MET A 9 0.26 21.60 -11.74
C MET A 9 0.82 20.17 -11.80
N ILE A 10 1.73 19.83 -10.87
CA ILE A 10 2.37 18.50 -10.80
C ILE A 10 1.31 17.43 -10.54
N ASN A 11 0.41 17.67 -9.59
CA ASN A 11 -0.69 16.74 -9.30
C ASN A 11 -1.67 16.59 -10.47
N HIS A 12 -2.01 17.69 -11.14
CA HIS A 12 -2.93 17.65 -12.27
C HIS A 12 -2.34 16.90 -13.46
N GLN A 13 -1.06 17.11 -13.76
CA GLN A 13 -0.34 16.38 -14.80
C GLN A 13 -0.24 14.88 -14.46
N ALA A 14 0.10 14.53 -13.21
CA ALA A 14 0.18 13.15 -12.76
C ALA A 14 -1.18 12.43 -12.83
N LEU A 15 -2.26 13.09 -12.38
CA LEU A 15 -3.63 12.57 -12.48
C LEU A 15 -4.06 12.37 -13.93
N LEU A 16 -3.84 13.37 -14.79
CA LEU A 16 -4.20 13.30 -16.20
C LEU A 16 -3.43 12.18 -16.91
N LEU A 17 -2.13 12.08 -16.68
CA LEU A 17 -1.31 11.03 -17.27
C LEU A 17 -1.77 9.64 -16.81
N THR A 18 -2.12 9.48 -15.53
CA THR A 18 -2.64 8.21 -14.99
C THR A 18 -3.90 7.78 -15.75
N ILE A 19 -4.87 8.69 -15.93
CA ILE A 19 -6.10 8.43 -16.69
C ILE A 19 -5.79 8.04 -18.16
N LEU A 20 -4.88 8.76 -18.80
CA LEU A 20 -4.50 8.53 -20.19
C LEU A 20 -3.74 7.21 -20.39
N LEU A 21 -2.92 6.80 -19.43
CA LEU A 21 -2.23 5.51 -19.47
C LEU A 21 -3.19 4.34 -19.17
N GLY A 22 -4.18 4.55 -18.31
CA GLY A 22 -5.21 3.55 -17.99
C GLY A 22 -6.18 3.27 -19.14
N LYS A 23 -6.42 4.26 -20.03
CA LYS A 23 -7.29 4.13 -21.20
C LYS A 23 -6.61 4.64 -22.47
N LYS A 24 -6.30 3.72 -23.40
CA LYS A 24 -5.70 4.05 -24.71
C LYS A 24 -6.44 5.16 -25.49
N ARG A 25 -7.76 5.27 -25.29
CA ARG A 25 -8.62 6.28 -25.92
C ARG A 25 -9.68 6.74 -24.92
N ILE A 26 -9.83 8.06 -24.73
CA ILE A 26 -10.80 8.65 -23.81
C ILE A 26 -11.32 9.99 -24.34
N SER A 27 -12.61 10.28 -24.14
CA SER A 27 -13.18 11.57 -24.53
C SER A 27 -12.83 12.68 -23.54
N PHE A 28 -12.74 13.93 -24.00
CA PHE A 28 -12.54 15.07 -23.11
C PHE A 28 -13.63 15.16 -22.05
N HIS A 29 -14.90 14.93 -22.42
CA HIS A 29 -16.00 14.91 -21.47
C HIS A 29 -15.77 13.89 -20.33
N ALA A 30 -15.29 12.68 -20.65
CA ALA A 30 -14.99 11.68 -19.62
C ALA A 30 -13.82 12.08 -18.73
N ILE A 31 -12.81 12.76 -19.27
CA ILE A 31 -11.72 13.33 -18.45
C ILE A 31 -12.28 14.41 -17.51
N GLN A 32 -13.10 15.34 -18.02
CA GLN A 32 -13.70 16.40 -17.21
C GLN A 32 -14.55 15.85 -16.06
N GLN A 33 -15.35 14.81 -16.32
CA GLN A 33 -16.15 14.14 -15.28
C GLN A 33 -15.28 13.49 -14.19
N LYS A 34 -14.13 12.91 -14.59
CA LYS A 34 -13.20 12.25 -13.65
C LYS A 34 -12.33 13.22 -12.85
N THR A 35 -11.94 14.36 -13.43
CA THR A 35 -10.95 15.26 -12.82
C THR A 35 -11.52 16.59 -12.35
N GLY A 36 -12.70 16.99 -12.84
CA GLY A 36 -13.25 18.33 -12.65
C GLY A 36 -12.53 19.43 -13.44
N PHE A 37 -11.57 19.10 -14.31
CA PHE A 37 -10.82 20.11 -15.06
C PHE A 37 -11.66 20.74 -16.18
N SER A 38 -11.37 22.01 -16.50
CA SER A 38 -11.90 22.63 -17.71
C SER A 38 -11.21 22.08 -18.97
N LEU A 39 -11.92 22.11 -20.11
CA LEU A 39 -11.36 21.66 -21.38
C LEU A 39 -10.04 22.38 -21.73
N ALA A 40 -9.96 23.69 -21.47
CA ALA A 40 -8.76 24.48 -21.69
C ALA A 40 -7.57 23.99 -20.84
N ASN A 41 -7.81 23.67 -19.57
CA ASN A 41 -6.77 23.12 -18.69
C ASN A 41 -6.32 21.73 -19.14
N ILE A 42 -7.23 20.86 -19.56
CA ILE A 42 -6.89 19.52 -20.06
C ILE A 42 -5.96 19.66 -21.28
N LYS A 43 -6.33 20.47 -22.27
CA LYS A 43 -5.51 20.71 -23.48
C LYS A 43 -4.13 21.27 -23.13
N ARG A 44 -4.06 22.24 -22.23
CA ARG A 44 -2.79 22.80 -21.74
C ARG A 44 -1.91 21.72 -21.10
N TYR A 45 -2.49 20.88 -20.23
CA TYR A 45 -1.73 19.82 -19.57
C TYR A 45 -1.28 18.74 -20.55
N ILE A 46 -2.07 18.41 -21.57
CA ILE A 46 -1.65 17.49 -22.64
C ILE A 46 -0.44 18.05 -23.38
N HIS A 47 -0.45 19.33 -23.78
CA HIS A 47 0.70 19.94 -24.45
C HIS A 47 1.98 19.92 -23.59
N GLN A 48 1.86 20.20 -22.29
CA GLN A 48 3.00 20.11 -21.39
C GLN A 48 3.52 18.67 -21.23
N LEU A 49 2.62 17.67 -21.24
CA LEU A 49 2.99 16.26 -21.23
C LEU A 49 3.63 15.83 -22.56
N GLU A 50 3.17 16.35 -23.70
CA GLU A 50 3.78 16.14 -25.02
C GLU A 50 5.22 16.64 -25.06
N GLU A 51 5.46 17.86 -24.54
CA GLU A 51 6.80 18.44 -24.42
C GLU A 51 7.69 17.61 -23.48
N LEU A 52 7.17 17.24 -22.31
CA LEU A 52 7.92 16.48 -21.30
C LEU A 52 8.30 15.06 -21.75
N PHE A 53 7.43 14.41 -22.51
CA PHE A 53 7.58 13.00 -22.92
C PHE A 53 7.87 12.85 -24.42
N GLN A 54 8.43 13.87 -25.05
CA GLN A 54 8.77 13.85 -26.46
C GLN A 54 9.57 12.59 -26.84
N GLY A 55 9.02 11.78 -27.75
CA GLY A 55 9.62 10.53 -28.21
C GLY A 55 9.51 9.34 -27.26
N ASP A 56 8.83 9.48 -26.12
CA ASP A 56 8.52 8.39 -25.18
C ASP A 56 7.02 8.05 -25.14
N ILE A 57 6.16 9.07 -25.24
CA ILE A 57 4.70 8.95 -25.33
C ILE A 57 4.21 9.82 -26.50
N ALA A 58 3.31 9.28 -27.32
CA ALA A 58 2.59 10.04 -28.32
C ALA A 58 1.16 10.32 -27.83
N PHE A 59 0.78 11.60 -27.88
CA PHE A 59 -0.59 12.04 -27.65
C PHE A 59 -1.18 12.50 -28.99
N GLU A 60 -2.28 11.89 -29.39
CA GLU A 60 -3.02 12.24 -30.60
C GLU A 60 -4.43 12.63 -30.19
N TRP A 61 -4.89 13.81 -30.57
CA TRP A 61 -6.20 14.27 -30.13
C TRP A 61 -6.88 15.18 -31.15
N ASP A 62 -8.21 15.09 -31.18
CA ASP A 62 -9.10 15.91 -31.99
C ASP A 62 -9.92 16.85 -31.10
N SER A 63 -11.07 17.35 -31.57
CA SER A 63 -11.94 18.22 -30.77
C SER A 63 -12.66 17.49 -29.61
N THR A 64 -12.71 16.15 -29.64
CA THR A 64 -13.57 15.32 -28.78
C THR A 64 -12.81 14.27 -27.98
N ILE A 65 -11.72 13.71 -28.52
CA ILE A 65 -11.06 12.52 -27.99
C ILE A 65 -9.55 12.70 -27.95
N VAL A 66 -8.94 12.09 -26.94
CA VAL A 66 -7.48 11.92 -26.79
C VAL A 66 -7.14 10.43 -26.88
N ARG A 67 -6.10 10.13 -27.64
CA ARG A 67 -5.43 8.83 -27.71
C ARG A 67 -4.01 8.98 -27.14
N CYS A 68 -3.66 8.05 -26.26
CA CYS A 68 -2.34 7.99 -25.63
C CYS A 68 -1.65 6.68 -26.03
N THR A 69 -0.46 6.78 -26.61
CA THR A 69 0.33 5.63 -27.06
C THR A 69 1.72 5.68 -26.44
N VAL A 70 2.04 4.68 -25.60
CA VAL A 70 3.38 4.52 -25.03
C VAL A 70 4.34 3.96 -26.08
N LEU A 71 5.32 4.76 -26.49
CA LEU A 71 6.31 4.39 -27.50
C LEU A 71 7.49 3.61 -26.89
N LYS A 72 7.95 4.02 -25.69
CA LYS A 72 9.03 3.34 -24.95
C LYS A 72 8.54 2.79 -23.63
N ARG A 73 8.49 1.47 -23.51
CA ARG A 73 8.05 0.77 -22.30
C ARG A 73 9.14 0.83 -21.21
N GLY A 74 8.71 0.72 -19.95
CA GLY A 74 9.61 0.58 -18.80
C GLY A 74 10.12 1.90 -18.19
N LYS A 75 9.78 3.06 -18.76
CA LYS A 75 10.10 4.35 -18.16
C LYS A 75 9.16 4.69 -16.99
N PRO A 76 9.67 5.31 -15.91
CA PRO A 76 8.87 5.67 -14.76
C PRO A 76 8.17 7.02 -14.96
N PHE A 77 7.20 7.10 -15.87
CA PHE A 77 6.61 8.36 -16.33
C PHE A 77 6.11 9.27 -15.20
N LEU A 78 5.37 8.73 -14.23
CA LEU A 78 4.89 9.53 -13.08
C LEU A 78 6.05 10.12 -12.26
N LYS A 79 7.14 9.36 -12.06
CA LYS A 79 8.34 9.87 -11.37
C LYS A 79 8.99 11.02 -12.14
N THR A 80 8.96 10.98 -13.48
CA THR A 80 9.45 12.09 -14.31
C THR A 80 8.65 13.37 -14.10
N ILE A 81 7.33 13.29 -13.92
CA ILE A 81 6.50 14.44 -13.56
C ILE A 81 6.91 14.96 -12.18
N TYR A 82 6.90 14.10 -11.15
CA TYR A 82 7.20 14.50 -9.78
C TYR A 82 8.60 15.11 -9.60
N ARG A 83 9.59 14.66 -10.37
CA ARG A 83 10.96 15.22 -10.36
C ARG A 83 11.04 16.69 -10.75
N GLN A 84 10.00 17.29 -11.32
CA GLN A 84 9.95 18.73 -11.62
C GLN A 84 9.50 19.57 -10.41
N SER A 85 8.97 18.94 -9.35
CA SER A 85 8.47 19.66 -8.17
C SER A 85 9.61 20.26 -7.36
N VAL A 86 9.61 21.59 -7.23
CA VAL A 86 10.54 22.31 -6.36
C VAL A 86 10.21 22.03 -4.89
N ARG A 87 8.93 21.77 -4.57
CA ARG A 87 8.49 21.37 -3.23
C ARG A 87 9.02 20.00 -2.80
N LEU A 88 9.16 19.05 -3.72
CA LEU A 88 9.83 17.78 -3.42
C LEU A 88 11.34 17.95 -3.28
N HIS A 89 11.96 18.83 -4.08
CA HIS A 89 13.40 19.12 -3.97
C HIS A 89 13.76 19.85 -2.68
N ILE A 90 12.92 20.76 -2.18
CA ILE A 90 13.17 21.37 -0.86
C ILE A 90 13.10 20.29 0.24
N LEU A 91 12.16 19.34 0.16
CA LEU A 91 12.08 18.26 1.14
C LEU A 91 13.32 17.35 1.08
N LYS A 92 13.84 17.06 -0.12
CA LYS A 92 15.16 16.41 -0.29
C LYS A 92 16.27 17.22 0.36
N PHE A 93 16.32 18.54 0.14
CA PHE A 93 17.30 19.42 0.79
C PHE A 93 17.21 19.36 2.31
N LEU A 94 15.99 19.32 2.89
CA LEU A 94 15.77 19.20 4.33
C LEU A 94 16.19 17.83 4.89
N LEU A 95 16.16 16.76 4.10
CA LEU A 95 16.53 15.39 4.52
C LEU A 95 18.00 15.04 4.31
N ILE A 96 18.69 15.68 3.37
CA ILE A 96 20.13 15.48 3.15
C ILE A 96 20.88 15.87 4.42
N LYS A 97 21.82 15.03 4.85
CA LYS A 97 22.70 15.35 5.99
C LYS A 97 23.55 16.57 5.67
N ALA A 98 23.54 17.56 6.55
CA ALA A 98 24.56 18.60 6.55
C ALA A 98 25.77 18.13 7.38
N PRO A 99 27.01 18.42 6.97
CA PRO A 99 28.16 18.21 7.84
C PRO A 99 27.96 18.97 9.16
N TYR A 100 28.36 18.38 10.29
CA TYR A 100 28.12 18.95 11.64
C TYR A 100 28.62 20.39 11.82
N TYR A 101 29.59 20.80 11.01
CA TYR A 101 30.22 22.12 11.02
C TYR A 101 29.61 23.11 10.01
N LYS A 102 28.53 22.75 9.30
CA LYS A 102 27.91 23.57 8.26
C LYS A 102 26.38 23.57 8.39
N VAL A 103 25.81 24.76 8.54
CA VAL A 103 24.37 24.98 8.34
C VAL A 103 24.07 24.87 6.84
N LYS A 104 22.93 24.26 6.50
CA LYS A 104 22.51 24.17 5.10
C LYS A 104 22.27 25.54 4.49
N SER A 105 22.84 25.75 3.31
CA SER A 105 22.71 27.02 2.60
C SER A 105 21.39 27.08 1.83
N VAL A 106 20.39 27.75 2.42
CA VAL A 106 19.10 28.03 1.75
C VAL A 106 19.30 28.91 0.51
N SER A 107 20.27 29.83 0.54
CA SER A 107 20.64 30.64 -0.64
C SER A 107 21.27 29.80 -1.75
N GLY A 108 22.08 28.78 -1.39
CA GLY A 108 22.61 27.80 -2.34
C GLY A 108 21.50 27.03 -3.04
N PHE A 109 20.55 26.49 -2.27
CA PHE A 109 19.35 25.83 -2.81
C PHE A 109 18.54 26.76 -3.73
N ALA A 110 18.31 28.00 -3.29
CA ALA A 110 17.53 28.96 -4.06
C ALA A 110 18.15 29.23 -5.45
N ARG A 111 19.48 29.36 -5.50
CA ARG A 111 20.23 29.54 -6.74
C ARG A 111 20.15 28.31 -7.66
N GLU A 112 20.28 27.10 -7.10
CA GLU A 112 20.22 25.84 -7.86
C GLU A 112 18.84 25.64 -8.53
N HIS A 113 17.77 26.05 -7.85
CA HIS A 113 16.40 25.91 -8.36
C HIS A 113 15.84 27.19 -9.00
N PHE A 114 16.68 28.19 -9.28
CA PHE A 114 16.31 29.46 -9.93
C PHE A 114 15.14 30.20 -9.24
N ILE A 115 15.11 30.17 -7.90
CA ILE A 115 14.14 30.90 -7.08
C ILE A 115 14.86 31.92 -6.18
N SER A 116 14.12 32.90 -5.66
CA SER A 116 14.68 33.84 -4.68
C SER A 116 14.82 33.19 -3.30
N THR A 117 15.82 33.61 -2.52
CA THR A 117 16.02 33.13 -1.13
C THR A 117 14.76 33.27 -0.25
N PRO A 118 14.01 34.39 -0.28
CA PRO A 118 12.75 34.48 0.46
C PRO A 118 11.69 33.47 0.00
N SER A 119 11.69 33.09 -1.28
CA SER A 119 10.80 32.05 -1.79
C SER A 119 11.20 30.66 -1.28
N ALA A 120 12.50 30.36 -1.21
CA ALA A 120 12.99 29.12 -0.61
C ALA A 120 12.58 28.99 0.87
N TYR A 121 12.71 30.05 1.68
CA TYR A 121 12.23 30.04 3.06
C TYR A 121 10.71 29.82 3.16
N ARG A 122 9.92 30.44 2.27
CA ARG A 122 8.47 30.19 2.20
C ARG A 122 8.15 28.74 1.86
N LEU A 123 8.94 28.09 0.99
CA LEU A 123 8.77 26.67 0.67
C LEU A 123 9.08 25.79 1.89
N ILE A 124 10.11 26.11 2.68
CA ILE A 124 10.41 25.39 3.93
C ILE A 124 9.21 25.49 4.90
N GLN A 125 8.68 26.71 5.11
CA GLN A 125 7.53 26.91 5.98
C GLN A 125 6.27 26.20 5.46
N HIS A 126 6.08 26.16 4.14
CA HIS A 126 4.99 25.41 3.51
C HIS A 126 5.11 23.90 3.74
N MET A 127 6.32 23.36 3.80
CA MET A 127 6.54 21.93 4.03
C MET A 127 6.52 21.52 5.50
N LYS A 128 6.64 22.48 6.43
CA LYS A 128 6.67 22.21 7.87
C LYS A 128 5.44 21.41 8.36
N PRO A 129 4.18 21.75 8.01
CA PRO A 129 3.02 21.00 8.48
C PRO A 129 3.03 19.54 8.02
N PHE A 130 3.49 19.27 6.79
CA PHE A 130 3.65 17.89 6.31
C PHE A 130 4.70 17.10 7.11
N VAL A 131 5.82 17.75 7.46
CA VAL A 131 6.86 17.12 8.29
C VAL A 131 6.30 16.79 9.67
N GLU A 132 5.49 17.68 10.25
CA GLU A 132 4.80 17.46 11.52
C GLU A 132 3.74 16.34 11.43
N GLU A 133 2.98 16.25 10.33
CA GLU A 133 2.07 15.12 10.05
C GLU A 133 2.81 13.78 9.96
N CYS A 134 4.08 13.78 9.52
CA CYS A 134 4.93 12.61 9.53
C CYS A 134 5.42 12.24 10.95
N GLY A 135 5.07 12.99 11.99
CA GLY A 135 5.60 12.85 13.35
C GLY A 135 7.09 13.20 13.46
N LEU A 136 7.54 14.13 12.63
CA LEU A 136 8.91 14.65 12.59
C LEU A 136 8.89 16.16 12.85
N ALA A 137 10.06 16.78 13.01
CA ALA A 137 10.19 18.22 13.21
C ALA A 137 11.24 18.82 12.27
N LEU A 138 11.25 20.16 12.18
CA LEU A 138 12.28 20.92 11.47
C LEU A 138 13.15 21.71 12.45
N GLU A 139 14.44 21.43 12.45
CA GLU A 139 15.47 22.15 13.22
C GLU A 139 16.62 22.52 12.28
N ASP A 140 17.03 23.79 12.26
CA ASP A 140 18.13 24.29 11.43
C ASP A 140 18.08 23.86 9.95
N ASN A 141 16.87 23.91 9.36
CA ASN A 141 16.58 23.45 7.99
C ASN A 141 16.88 21.96 7.77
N SER A 142 16.78 21.14 8.80
CA SER A 142 16.90 19.70 8.74
C SER A 142 15.69 19.04 9.35
N VAL A 143 15.27 17.92 8.75
CA VAL A 143 14.26 17.05 9.35
C VAL A 143 14.92 16.28 10.50
N VAL A 144 14.30 16.35 11.68
CA VAL A 144 14.73 15.67 12.91
C VAL A 144 13.57 14.89 13.51
N GLY A 145 13.88 13.97 14.42
CA GLY A 145 12.92 13.09 15.08
C GLY A 145 13.37 11.64 14.99
N GLU A 146 12.40 10.73 15.07
CA GLU A 146 12.62 9.29 15.04
C GLU A 146 13.24 8.83 13.71
N GLU A 147 14.48 8.30 13.75
CA GLU A 147 15.24 7.95 12.54
C GLU A 147 14.53 6.91 11.67
N TRP A 148 13.81 5.95 12.26
CA TRP A 148 13.03 4.98 11.48
C TRP A 148 11.93 5.68 10.65
N ARG A 149 11.27 6.72 11.16
CA ARG A 149 10.30 7.52 10.39
C ARG A 149 10.99 8.32 9.27
N ILE A 150 12.16 8.89 9.54
CA ILE A 150 12.98 9.58 8.53
C ILE A 150 13.33 8.63 7.38
N ARG A 151 13.76 7.39 7.68
CA ARG A 151 14.06 6.37 6.66
C ARG A 151 12.84 6.03 5.81
N TYR A 152 11.66 5.92 6.41
CA TYR A 152 10.40 5.72 5.68
C TYR A 152 10.03 6.89 4.78
N LEU A 153 10.24 8.13 5.24
CA LEU A 153 10.04 9.32 4.40
C LEU A 153 11.00 9.35 3.21
N ILE A 154 12.28 9.03 3.43
CA ILE A 154 13.28 8.92 2.35
C ILE A 154 12.87 7.84 1.33
N ALA A 155 12.43 6.68 1.81
CA ALA A 155 11.97 5.60 0.95
C ALA A 155 10.71 5.98 0.15
N LEU A 156 9.78 6.75 0.75
CA LEU A 156 8.58 7.25 0.07
C LEU A 156 8.97 8.17 -1.09
N LEU A 157 9.87 9.13 -0.84
CA LEU A 157 10.39 10.06 -1.84
C LEU A 157 11.08 9.32 -2.99
N HIS A 158 11.86 8.29 -2.66
CA HIS A 158 12.56 7.51 -3.66
C HIS A 158 11.61 6.62 -4.49
N ASP A 159 10.74 5.83 -3.85
CA ASP A 159 9.92 4.85 -4.57
C ASP A 159 8.72 5.49 -5.27
N LYS A 160 8.00 6.42 -4.63
CA LYS A 160 6.79 7.00 -5.22
C LYS A 160 7.11 8.18 -6.14
N TYR A 161 7.95 9.10 -5.68
CA TYR A 161 8.20 10.38 -6.36
C TYR A 161 9.47 10.37 -7.21
N GLY A 162 10.33 9.37 -7.06
CA GLY A 162 11.60 9.28 -7.80
C GLY A 162 12.65 10.31 -7.39
N ILE A 163 12.51 10.88 -6.20
CA ILE A 163 13.45 11.81 -5.59
C ILE A 163 14.47 11.01 -4.79
N VAL A 164 15.66 10.84 -5.36
CA VAL A 164 16.70 10.01 -4.76
C VAL A 164 17.56 10.85 -3.82
N ILE A 165 17.63 10.43 -2.55
CA ILE A 165 18.50 11.01 -1.52
C ILE A 165 19.73 10.12 -1.33
N TYR A 166 19.49 8.81 -1.24
CA TYR A 166 20.50 7.76 -1.21
C TYR A 166 20.30 6.85 -2.41
N GLU A 167 21.30 6.75 -3.28
CA GLU A 167 21.24 5.89 -4.46
C GLU A 167 21.23 4.42 -4.03
N LEU A 168 20.32 3.64 -4.63
CA LEU A 168 20.27 2.18 -4.49
C LEU A 168 21.10 1.57 -5.62
N THR A 169 22.32 1.15 -5.28
CA THR A 169 23.31 0.60 -6.21
C THR A 169 23.07 -0.89 -6.45
N ASP A 170 23.69 -1.44 -7.50
CA ASP A 170 23.60 -2.88 -7.79
C ASP A 170 24.17 -3.72 -6.63
N HIS A 171 25.24 -3.26 -5.98
CA HIS A 171 25.78 -3.92 -4.79
C HIS A 171 24.80 -3.96 -3.61
N ASP A 172 24.02 -2.88 -3.42
CA ASP A 172 22.97 -2.88 -2.39
C ASP A 172 21.89 -3.92 -2.69
N LEU A 173 21.52 -4.06 -3.98
CA LEU A 173 20.54 -5.05 -4.43
C LEU A 173 21.07 -6.48 -4.26
N ASP A 174 22.33 -6.72 -4.59
CA ASP A 174 22.98 -8.03 -4.41
C ASP A 174 22.92 -8.46 -2.94
N ILE A 175 23.21 -7.56 -2.00
CA ILE A 175 23.11 -7.85 -0.56
C ILE A 175 21.67 -8.13 -0.14
N VAL A 176 20.71 -7.33 -0.61
CA VAL A 176 19.28 -7.56 -0.34
C VAL A 176 18.85 -8.94 -0.86
N HIS A 177 19.33 -9.32 -2.04
CA HIS A 177 19.04 -10.62 -2.64
C HIS A 177 19.68 -11.75 -1.84
N ASP A 178 20.98 -11.68 -1.52
CA ASP A 178 21.68 -12.67 -0.71
C ASP A 178 20.97 -12.90 0.63
N PHE A 179 20.51 -11.82 1.25
CA PHE A 179 19.70 -11.87 2.46
C PHE A 179 18.34 -12.56 2.25
N ILE A 180 17.59 -12.22 1.20
CA ILE A 180 16.31 -12.88 0.91
C ILE A 180 16.52 -14.38 0.61
N PHE A 181 17.63 -14.74 -0.03
CA PHE A 181 17.94 -16.12 -0.41
C PHE A 181 18.50 -16.97 0.72
N SER A 182 19.26 -16.39 1.65
CA SER A 182 19.76 -17.12 2.82
C SER A 182 18.63 -17.65 3.70
N ILE A 183 17.51 -16.92 3.77
CA ILE A 183 16.30 -17.33 4.50
C ILE A 183 15.47 -18.36 3.71
N LYS A 184 15.60 -18.41 2.37
CA LYS A 184 14.91 -19.41 1.54
C LYS A 184 15.64 -20.74 1.60
N LYS A 185 14.96 -21.77 2.13
CA LYS A 185 15.36 -23.17 1.90
C LYS A 185 15.25 -23.63 0.42
N GLN A 186 14.82 -22.76 -0.51
CA GLN A 186 14.70 -23.06 -1.94
C GLN A 186 15.68 -22.22 -2.77
N GLN A 187 16.43 -22.89 -3.64
CA GLN A 187 17.63 -22.39 -4.31
C GLN A 187 17.39 -21.51 -5.55
N THR A 188 16.15 -21.14 -5.91
CA THR A 188 15.91 -20.32 -7.12
C THR A 188 15.16 -19.00 -6.86
N PRO A 189 15.72 -17.85 -7.28
CA PRO A 189 15.01 -16.58 -7.40
C PRO A 189 13.75 -16.73 -8.25
N HIS A 190 12.60 -16.29 -7.72
CA HIS A 190 11.45 -16.07 -8.58
C HIS A 190 11.72 -14.80 -9.41
N PRO A 191 11.59 -14.81 -10.75
CA PRO A 191 11.86 -13.65 -11.62
C PRO A 191 11.01 -12.39 -11.34
N LEU A 192 10.07 -12.45 -10.38
CA LEU A 192 9.20 -11.34 -10.01
C LEU A 192 9.71 -10.56 -8.79
N LEU A 193 10.85 -10.96 -8.21
CA LEU A 193 11.47 -10.32 -7.05
C LEU A 193 11.99 -8.90 -7.39
N ASP A 194 12.81 -8.77 -8.43
CA ASP A 194 13.63 -7.56 -8.72
C ASP A 194 12.87 -6.24 -8.95
N LYS A 195 11.57 -6.26 -9.25
CA LYS A 195 10.83 -5.03 -9.61
C LYS A 195 9.61 -4.75 -8.75
N LYS A 196 9.08 -5.74 -8.03
CA LYS A 196 7.85 -5.56 -7.26
C LYS A 196 8.09 -4.90 -5.91
N PHE A 197 9.28 -4.98 -5.33
CA PHE A 197 9.52 -4.62 -3.93
C PHE A 197 10.51 -3.48 -3.71
N ARG A 198 10.78 -2.63 -4.71
CA ARG A 198 11.73 -1.51 -4.61
C ARG A 198 11.64 -0.67 -3.32
N PHE A 199 10.45 -0.31 -2.84
CA PHE A 199 10.28 0.39 -1.56
C PHE A 199 10.93 -0.34 -0.37
N PHE A 200 10.76 -1.66 -0.30
CA PHE A 200 11.38 -2.54 0.70
C PHE A 200 12.91 -2.58 0.52
N ASP A 201 13.40 -2.74 -0.71
CA ASP A 201 14.84 -2.77 -0.99
C ASP A 201 15.53 -1.46 -0.58
N VAL A 202 14.87 -0.33 -0.84
CA VAL A 202 15.33 0.99 -0.40
C VAL A 202 15.37 1.07 1.12
N LEU A 203 14.28 0.67 1.81
CA LEU A 203 14.22 0.68 3.27
C LEU A 203 15.31 -0.16 3.92
N LEU A 204 15.59 -1.36 3.38
CA LEU A 204 16.71 -2.19 3.84
C LEU A 204 18.03 -1.46 3.63
N SER A 205 18.26 -0.89 2.44
CA SER A 205 19.53 -0.22 2.15
C SER A 205 19.83 0.97 3.06
N LEU A 206 18.79 1.60 3.60
CA LEU A 206 18.95 2.70 4.54
C LEU A 206 19.55 2.26 5.89
N SER A 207 19.49 0.97 6.26
CA SER A 207 20.19 0.46 7.46
C SER A 207 21.68 0.71 7.41
N TRP A 208 22.33 0.46 6.27
CA TRP A 208 23.76 0.68 6.14
C TRP A 208 24.13 2.05 5.56
N LYS A 209 23.25 2.66 4.74
CA LYS A 209 23.49 4.00 4.17
C LYS A 209 23.25 5.15 5.14
N ARG A 210 22.54 4.91 6.25
CA ARG A 210 22.27 5.89 7.31
C ARG A 210 22.72 5.38 8.69
N ARG A 211 23.71 4.49 8.72
CA ARG A 211 24.23 3.86 9.95
C ARG A 211 24.77 4.87 10.98
N GLU A 212 25.16 6.06 10.53
CA GLU A 212 25.61 7.15 11.40
C GLU A 212 24.51 7.79 12.25
N PHE A 213 23.24 7.45 11.99
CA PHE A 213 22.08 7.93 12.72
C PHE A 213 21.53 6.77 13.52
N ASP A 214 21.59 6.89 14.85
CA ASP A 214 21.08 5.86 15.74
C ASP A 214 19.58 5.69 15.52
N VAL A 215 19.18 4.48 15.15
CA VAL A 215 17.78 4.09 15.09
C VAL A 215 17.39 3.46 16.42
N ALA A 216 16.19 3.79 16.92
CA ALA A 216 15.59 3.13 18.06
C ALA A 216 14.11 2.91 17.76
N ILE A 217 13.67 1.67 17.75
CA ILE A 217 12.25 1.35 17.60
C ILE A 217 11.59 1.39 18.99
N PRO A 218 10.45 2.09 19.16
CA PRO A 218 9.71 2.06 20.41
C PRO A 218 9.41 0.61 20.82
N GLN A 219 9.80 0.25 22.05
CA GLN A 219 9.69 -1.13 22.54
C GLN A 219 8.29 -1.43 23.09
N GLU A 220 7.29 -1.17 22.25
CA GLU A 220 5.88 -1.47 22.50
C GLU A 220 5.68 -2.95 22.80
N GLY A 221 4.64 -3.26 23.60
CA GLY A 221 4.36 -4.62 24.04
C GLY A 221 4.19 -5.58 22.87
N ILE A 222 3.48 -5.17 21.82
CA ILE A 222 3.28 -5.99 20.63
C ILE A 222 4.59 -6.24 19.86
N PHE A 223 5.44 -5.23 19.69
CA PHE A 223 6.69 -5.38 18.95
C PHE A 223 7.63 -6.37 19.62
N LYS A 224 7.76 -6.30 20.96
CA LYS A 224 8.50 -7.29 21.75
C LYS A 224 7.98 -8.71 21.54
N ARG A 225 6.65 -8.90 21.55
CA ARG A 225 6.06 -10.23 21.29
C ARG A 225 6.29 -10.68 19.86
N LEU A 226 6.22 -9.79 18.87
CA LEU A 226 6.50 -10.11 17.47
C LEU A 226 7.92 -10.62 17.24
N LYS A 227 8.91 -10.22 18.05
CA LYS A 227 10.28 -10.77 17.98
C LYS A 227 10.37 -12.27 18.28
N SER A 228 9.32 -12.89 18.81
CA SER A 228 9.25 -14.35 18.98
C SER A 228 9.05 -15.11 17.66
N LEU A 229 8.72 -14.41 16.56
CA LEU A 229 8.64 -15.02 15.23
C LEU A 229 10.03 -15.52 14.80
N ALA A 230 10.09 -16.70 14.17
CA ALA A 230 11.33 -17.35 13.79
C ALA A 230 12.21 -16.45 12.90
N LEU A 231 11.55 -15.62 12.07
CA LEU A 231 12.24 -14.68 11.21
C LEU A 231 13.18 -13.74 11.96
N TYR A 232 12.81 -13.24 13.14
CA TYR A 232 13.68 -12.31 13.87
C TYR A 232 15.04 -12.95 14.20
N GLY A 233 15.05 -14.23 14.59
CA GLY A 233 16.29 -14.99 14.79
C GLY A 233 17.11 -15.13 13.50
N TYR A 234 16.46 -15.39 12.37
CA TYR A 234 17.16 -15.43 11.08
C TYR A 234 17.76 -14.08 10.68
N LEU A 235 17.07 -12.97 10.94
CA LEU A 235 17.61 -11.62 10.71
C LEU A 235 18.89 -11.41 11.53
N GLU A 236 18.81 -11.71 12.82
CA GLU A 236 19.92 -11.53 13.74
C GLU A 236 21.14 -12.37 13.32
N ASP A 237 20.92 -13.63 12.98
CA ASP A 237 21.96 -14.58 12.55
C ASP A 237 22.63 -14.19 11.23
N PHE A 238 21.86 -13.67 10.27
CA PHE A 238 22.38 -13.24 8.97
C PHE A 238 23.24 -11.99 9.12
N PHE A 239 22.70 -10.92 9.74
CA PHE A 239 23.39 -9.64 9.80
C PHE A 239 24.59 -9.65 10.75
N LYS A 240 24.60 -10.49 11.80
CA LYS A 240 25.78 -10.68 12.65
C LYS A 240 26.93 -11.46 12.00
N ARG A 241 26.67 -12.20 10.90
CA ARG A 241 27.66 -13.02 10.20
C ARG A 241 27.89 -12.55 8.78
N GLU A 242 26.98 -12.90 7.87
CA GLU A 242 27.10 -12.62 6.43
C GLU A 242 26.96 -11.12 6.15
N GLY A 243 25.97 -10.45 6.74
CA GLY A 243 25.78 -9.01 6.57
C GLY A 243 27.00 -8.20 7.03
N LYS A 244 27.61 -8.57 8.15
CA LYS A 244 28.86 -7.96 8.64
C LYS A 244 30.02 -8.11 7.64
N LEU A 245 30.17 -9.29 7.04
CA LEU A 245 31.21 -9.56 6.05
C LEU A 245 30.98 -8.79 4.74
N LEU A 246 29.72 -8.76 4.26
CA LEU A 246 29.36 -8.12 3.01
C LEU A 246 29.46 -6.59 3.07
N LEU A 247 29.11 -5.98 4.21
CA LEU A 247 29.02 -4.53 4.38
C LEU A 247 30.18 -3.93 5.19
N ASP A 248 31.11 -4.76 5.66
CA ASP A 248 32.23 -4.39 6.53
C ASP A 248 31.79 -3.49 7.71
N MET A 249 30.71 -3.91 8.38
CA MET A 249 30.13 -3.15 9.48
C MET A 249 29.35 -4.00 10.47
N ASP A 250 29.36 -3.58 11.73
CA ASP A 250 28.56 -4.20 12.77
C ASP A 250 27.10 -3.77 12.70
N PHE A 251 26.20 -4.71 13.00
CA PHE A 251 24.77 -4.48 13.09
C PHE A 251 24.32 -4.58 14.55
N PRO A 252 24.09 -3.45 15.24
CA PRO A 252 23.54 -3.46 16.59
C PRO A 252 22.10 -3.99 16.58
N SER A 253 21.61 -4.44 17.74
CA SER A 253 20.24 -4.95 17.87
C SER A 253 19.17 -3.96 17.44
N SER A 254 19.43 -2.66 17.56
CA SER A 254 18.51 -1.62 17.10
C SER A 254 18.35 -1.56 15.58
N GLU A 255 19.40 -1.88 14.82
CA GLU A 255 19.30 -2.01 13.36
C GLU A 255 18.55 -3.28 12.97
N ILE A 256 18.76 -4.39 13.70
CA ILE A 256 17.98 -5.61 13.52
C ILE A 256 16.48 -5.35 13.79
N ASP A 257 16.17 -4.61 14.86
CA ASP A 257 14.81 -4.16 15.16
C ASP A 257 14.20 -3.35 14.01
N TYR A 258 14.96 -2.41 13.44
CA TYR A 258 14.49 -1.62 12.30
C TYR A 258 14.25 -2.50 11.06
N ILE A 259 15.15 -3.42 10.72
CA ILE A 259 14.99 -4.34 9.59
C ILE A 259 13.76 -5.23 9.81
N PHE A 260 13.52 -5.67 11.04
CA PHE A 260 12.33 -6.44 11.39
C PHE A 260 11.05 -5.61 11.27
N LEU A 261 11.06 -4.34 11.70
CA LEU A 261 9.95 -3.41 11.50
C LEU A 261 9.62 -3.22 10.00
N VAL A 262 10.64 -3.10 9.16
CA VAL A 262 10.49 -3.04 7.70
C VAL A 262 9.81 -4.31 7.18
N TYR A 263 10.25 -5.49 7.61
CA TYR A 263 9.59 -6.74 7.24
C TYR A 263 8.09 -6.76 7.63
N LEU A 264 7.75 -6.32 8.84
CA LEU A 264 6.39 -6.41 9.36
C LEU A 264 5.40 -5.52 8.61
N THR A 265 5.82 -4.32 8.22
CA THR A 265 4.88 -3.26 7.81
C THR A 265 4.73 -3.11 6.30
N VAL A 266 5.74 -3.49 5.52
CA VAL A 266 5.72 -3.30 4.06
C VAL A 266 5.59 -4.62 3.31
N ASN A 267 4.98 -4.57 2.13
CA ASN A 267 5.00 -5.71 1.22
C ASN A 267 6.46 -5.96 0.78
N ASN A 268 6.89 -7.20 0.89
CA ASN A 268 8.29 -7.58 0.73
C ASN A 268 8.43 -8.90 -0.03
N SER A 269 9.66 -9.17 -0.47
CA SER A 269 10.04 -10.38 -1.19
C SER A 269 9.87 -11.67 -0.39
N PHE A 270 9.88 -11.59 0.96
CA PHE A 270 9.55 -12.71 1.84
C PHE A 270 8.07 -13.08 1.78
N SER A 271 7.17 -12.22 1.33
CA SER A 271 5.75 -12.60 1.19
C SER A 271 5.54 -13.62 0.06
N ILE A 272 6.54 -13.83 -0.82
CA ILE A 272 6.57 -14.94 -1.78
C ILE A 272 6.95 -16.26 -1.08
N THR A 273 7.67 -16.20 0.04
CA THR A 273 7.88 -17.36 0.91
C THR A 273 6.67 -17.49 1.83
N GLN A 274 5.93 -18.58 1.69
CA GLN A 274 4.81 -18.85 2.59
C GLN A 274 5.33 -18.85 4.04
N TRP A 275 4.63 -18.12 4.91
CA TRP A 275 4.85 -18.20 6.34
C TRP A 275 4.67 -19.65 6.76
N SER A 276 5.48 -20.14 7.70
CA SER A 276 5.21 -21.46 8.26
C SER A 276 3.84 -21.43 8.98
N GLU A 277 3.21 -22.60 9.13
CA GLU A 277 1.99 -22.72 9.95
C GLU A 277 2.25 -22.31 11.41
N GLU A 278 3.48 -22.49 11.88
CA GLU A 278 3.97 -22.08 13.19
C GLU A 278 4.02 -20.55 13.30
N ASP A 279 4.66 -19.85 12.35
CA ASP A 279 4.69 -18.37 12.33
C ASP A 279 3.27 -17.78 12.26
N SER A 280 2.40 -18.40 11.46
CA SER A 280 1.01 -17.98 11.29
C SER A 280 0.19 -18.19 12.57
N SER A 281 0.48 -19.26 13.33
CA SER A 281 -0.17 -19.53 14.61
C SER A 281 0.35 -18.62 15.70
N THR A 282 1.66 -18.41 15.79
CA THR A 282 2.30 -17.50 16.74
C THR A 282 1.80 -16.07 16.54
N LEU A 283 1.76 -15.57 15.30
CA LEU A 283 1.24 -14.23 15.03
C LEU A 283 -0.23 -14.09 15.41
N LEU A 284 -1.05 -15.10 15.11
CA LEU A 284 -2.45 -15.08 15.52
C LEU A 284 -2.57 -14.95 17.04
N THR A 285 -1.83 -15.75 17.79
CA THR A 285 -1.81 -15.69 19.27
C THR A 285 -1.41 -14.29 19.74
N ILE A 286 -0.34 -13.71 19.17
CA ILE A 286 0.13 -12.36 19.53
C ILE A 286 -0.96 -11.30 19.31
N ILE A 287 -1.68 -11.37 18.19
CA ILE A 287 -2.77 -10.44 17.85
C ILE A 287 -3.98 -10.66 18.76
N GLN A 288 -4.32 -11.90 19.09
CA GLN A 288 -5.42 -12.22 19.99
C GLN A 288 -5.09 -11.89 21.46
N GLU A 289 -3.84 -11.87 21.86
CA GLU A 289 -3.47 -11.49 23.23
C GLU A 289 -3.21 -9.99 23.38
N ASP A 290 -3.09 -9.25 22.27
CA ASP A 290 -2.87 -7.81 22.31
C ASP A 290 -4.16 -7.05 22.65
N PRO A 291 -4.18 -6.23 23.72
CA PRO A 291 -5.38 -5.49 24.13
C PRO A 291 -5.93 -4.56 23.04
N ALA A 292 -5.05 -3.91 22.26
CA ALA A 292 -5.49 -2.99 21.23
C ALA A 292 -6.16 -3.71 20.07
N TYR A 293 -5.57 -4.81 19.61
CA TYR A 293 -6.19 -5.60 18.53
C TYR A 293 -7.41 -6.37 19.01
N GLN A 294 -7.51 -6.74 20.29
CA GLN A 294 -8.74 -7.26 20.88
C GLN A 294 -9.88 -6.24 20.86
N GLU A 295 -9.59 -4.96 21.16
CA GLU A 295 -10.58 -3.87 21.02
C GLU A 295 -11.06 -3.77 19.56
N LEU A 296 -10.14 -3.73 18.59
CA LEU A 296 -10.48 -3.65 17.16
C LEU A 296 -11.30 -4.86 16.69
N LEU A 297 -10.92 -6.07 17.11
CA LEU A 297 -11.68 -7.29 16.82
C LEU A 297 -13.07 -7.27 17.47
N GLY A 298 -13.20 -6.68 18.65
CA GLY A 298 -14.48 -6.45 19.31
C GLY A 298 -15.40 -5.54 18.49
N GLU A 299 -14.88 -4.42 18.00
CA GLU A 299 -15.64 -3.50 17.12
C GLU A 299 -16.06 -4.19 15.81
N LEU A 300 -15.16 -4.95 15.18
CA LEU A 300 -15.46 -5.73 13.98
C LEU A 300 -16.54 -6.80 14.24
N ARG A 301 -16.50 -7.49 15.39
CA ARG A 301 -17.52 -8.45 15.79
C ARG A 301 -18.88 -7.78 16.01
N GLN A 302 -18.91 -6.57 16.56
CA GLN A 302 -20.17 -5.82 16.71
C GLN A 302 -20.77 -5.46 15.35
N LEU A 303 -19.94 -5.10 14.36
CA LEU A 303 -20.43 -4.73 13.03
C LEU A 303 -20.83 -5.93 12.17
N PHE A 304 -20.08 -7.03 12.23
CA PHE A 304 -20.22 -8.16 11.30
C PHE A 304 -20.53 -9.50 11.93
N GLY A 305 -20.61 -9.61 13.25
CA GLY A 305 -20.72 -10.90 13.95
C GLY A 305 -21.95 -11.73 13.57
N HIS A 306 -22.98 -11.13 12.99
CA HIS A 306 -24.13 -11.84 12.41
C HIS A 306 -23.83 -12.54 11.08
N TYR A 307 -22.81 -12.10 10.36
CA TYR A 307 -22.45 -12.60 9.02
C TYR A 307 -21.09 -13.29 8.99
N ILE A 308 -20.16 -12.91 9.87
CA ILE A 308 -18.78 -13.39 9.88
C ILE A 308 -18.51 -14.09 11.22
N ALA A 309 -18.11 -15.36 11.14
CA ALA A 309 -17.49 -16.04 12.26
C ALA A 309 -16.04 -15.59 12.38
N PHE A 310 -15.72 -14.80 13.41
CA PHE A 310 -14.35 -14.35 13.71
C PHE A 310 -13.52 -15.45 14.40
N ASP A 311 -13.39 -16.58 13.72
CA ASP A 311 -12.57 -17.72 14.14
C ASP A 311 -11.08 -17.52 13.78
N LYS A 312 -10.26 -18.53 14.09
CA LYS A 312 -8.81 -18.55 13.81
C LYS A 312 -8.54 -18.31 12.31
N ALA A 313 -9.27 -18.96 11.42
CA ALA A 313 -9.07 -18.84 9.98
C ALA A 313 -9.43 -17.44 9.47
N CYS A 314 -10.55 -16.88 9.92
CA CYS A 314 -10.96 -15.53 9.57
C CYS A 314 -9.93 -14.50 10.00
N ILE A 315 -9.48 -14.54 11.27
CA ILE A 315 -8.50 -13.57 11.80
C ILE A 315 -7.17 -13.69 11.04
N GLN A 316 -6.73 -14.90 10.70
CA GLN A 316 -5.54 -15.10 9.86
C GLN A 316 -5.64 -14.36 8.53
N THR A 317 -6.83 -14.28 7.92
CA THR A 317 -7.02 -13.51 6.68
C THR A 317 -7.01 -11.99 6.89
N LEU A 318 -7.18 -11.51 8.12
CA LEU A 318 -7.17 -10.08 8.47
C LEU A 318 -5.76 -9.56 8.84
N ILE A 319 -4.85 -10.45 9.23
CA ILE A 319 -3.47 -10.14 9.61
C ILE A 319 -2.74 -9.20 8.61
N PRO A 320 -2.81 -9.41 7.27
CA PRO A 320 -2.11 -8.56 6.31
C PRO A 320 -2.54 -7.08 6.33
N TYR A 321 -3.71 -6.78 6.90
CA TYR A 321 -4.24 -5.44 7.09
C TYR A 321 -3.83 -4.88 8.45
N PHE A 322 -3.95 -5.66 9.51
CA PHE A 322 -3.54 -5.27 10.86
C PHE A 322 -2.05 -4.94 10.95
N ARG A 323 -1.18 -5.68 10.27
CA ARG A 323 0.25 -5.32 10.25
C ARG A 323 0.53 -3.92 9.68
N LYS A 324 -0.36 -3.39 8.83
CA LYS A 324 -0.22 -2.04 8.23
C LYS A 324 -0.64 -0.92 9.18
N THR A 325 -1.27 -1.24 10.31
CA THR A 325 -1.56 -0.29 11.38
C THR A 325 -0.42 -0.23 12.39
N LEU A 326 0.64 -1.03 12.30
CA LEU A 326 1.75 -0.96 13.25
C LEU A 326 2.54 0.36 13.09
N PHE A 327 2.84 1.01 14.22
CA PHE A 327 3.72 2.19 14.35
C PHE A 327 3.30 3.44 13.54
N ASP A 328 2.06 3.47 13.06
CA ASP A 328 1.54 4.61 12.27
C ASP A 328 2.42 4.95 11.06
N LEU A 329 2.85 3.90 10.36
CA LEU A 329 3.69 3.99 9.17
C LEU A 329 2.90 4.06 7.86
N SER A 330 1.59 3.93 7.92
CA SER A 330 0.72 3.83 6.73
C SER A 330 0.86 5.05 5.80
N LEU A 331 1.16 6.23 6.35
CA LEU A 331 1.36 7.48 5.61
C LEU A 331 2.59 7.44 4.68
N PHE A 332 3.60 6.64 5.03
CA PHE A 332 4.84 6.52 4.26
C PHE A 332 4.80 5.42 3.21
N ILE A 333 3.91 4.43 3.37
CA ILE A 333 3.89 3.25 2.51
C ILE A 333 3.16 3.59 1.21
N PRO A 334 3.84 3.56 0.05
CA PRO A 334 3.20 3.88 -1.22
C PRO A 334 2.04 2.94 -1.49
N GLN A 335 0.88 3.52 -1.79
CA GLN A 335 -0.26 2.77 -2.28
C GLN A 335 0.10 2.21 -3.66
N LYS A 336 0.36 0.90 -3.72
CA LYS A 336 0.57 0.23 -4.99
C LYS A 336 -0.80 -0.18 -5.53
N TYR A 337 -1.13 0.34 -6.71
CA TYR A 337 -2.37 0.06 -7.47
C TYR A 337 -2.42 -1.39 -7.98
N TYR A 338 -2.32 -2.37 -7.10
CA TYR A 338 -2.43 -3.78 -7.48
C TYR A 338 -3.87 -4.20 -7.76
N TYR A 339 -4.83 -3.49 -7.18
CA TYR A 339 -6.27 -3.73 -7.28
C TYR A 339 -6.93 -2.40 -7.66
N ALA A 340 -7.97 -2.46 -8.49
CA ALA A 340 -8.59 -1.36 -9.26
C ALA A 340 -8.47 0.06 -8.66
N GLU A 341 -8.25 1.06 -9.54
CA GLU A 341 -8.06 2.49 -9.20
C GLU A 341 -9.14 3.09 -8.28
N GLU A 342 -10.34 2.51 -8.29
CA GLU A 342 -11.48 2.95 -7.49
C GLU A 342 -12.11 1.73 -6.80
N TYR A 343 -12.32 1.84 -5.48
CA TYR A 343 -13.10 0.85 -4.73
C TYR A 343 -14.52 0.79 -5.29
N GLN A 344 -14.90 -0.38 -5.79
CA GLN A 344 -16.22 -0.61 -6.40
C GLN A 344 -17.27 -1.11 -5.39
N GLY A 345 -16.87 -1.34 -4.14
CA GLY A 345 -17.78 -1.79 -3.09
C GLY A 345 -18.60 -0.66 -2.48
N SER A 346 -19.22 -0.96 -1.34
CA SER A 346 -20.10 -0.03 -0.62
C SER A 346 -19.35 1.16 -0.03
N LYS A 347 -19.59 2.37 -0.55
CA LYS A 347 -19.03 3.61 0.02
C LYS A 347 -19.43 3.82 1.49
N LEU A 348 -20.64 3.39 1.87
CA LEU A 348 -21.10 3.46 3.25
C LEU A 348 -20.24 2.58 4.16
N LEU A 349 -19.91 1.37 3.70
CA LEU A 349 -19.01 0.46 4.42
C LEU A 349 -17.63 1.09 4.54
N ALA A 350 -17.04 1.57 3.44
CA ALA A 350 -15.72 2.18 3.44
C ALA A 350 -15.63 3.32 4.46
N ASN A 351 -16.58 4.25 4.45
CA ASN A 351 -16.64 5.36 5.41
C ASN A 351 -16.80 4.87 6.86
N ARG A 352 -17.62 3.83 7.09
CA ARG A 352 -17.83 3.29 8.44
C ARG A 352 -16.57 2.61 8.99
N ILE A 353 -15.87 1.84 8.16
CA ILE A 353 -14.61 1.18 8.55
C ILE A 353 -13.49 2.19 8.73
N GLU A 354 -13.41 3.21 7.88
CA GLU A 354 -12.44 4.30 8.03
C GLU A 354 -12.61 5.02 9.37
N LEU A 355 -13.84 5.42 9.69
CA LEU A 355 -14.14 6.06 10.97
C LEU A 355 -13.81 5.15 12.14
N MET A 356 -14.22 3.88 12.10
CA MET A 356 -13.95 2.90 13.16
C MET A 356 -12.45 2.75 13.41
N ILE A 357 -11.66 2.43 12.37
CA ILE A 357 -10.21 2.21 12.50
C ILE A 357 -9.50 3.48 12.93
N ASN A 358 -9.85 4.64 12.38
CA ASN A 358 -9.17 5.88 12.71
C ASN A 358 -9.52 6.36 14.14
N SER A 359 -10.76 6.17 14.59
CA SER A 359 -11.14 6.45 15.98
C SER A 359 -10.48 5.47 16.96
N TRP A 360 -10.32 4.20 16.59
CA TRP A 360 -9.52 3.24 17.37
C TRP A 360 -8.06 3.68 17.45
N ALA A 361 -7.46 4.06 16.32
CA ALA A 361 -6.07 4.50 16.26
C ALA A 361 -5.78 5.78 17.06
N GLU A 362 -6.78 6.65 17.26
CA GLU A 362 -6.65 7.84 18.12
C GLU A 362 -6.64 7.51 19.62
N ARG A 363 -7.25 6.39 20.02
CA ARG A 363 -7.33 5.96 21.43
C ARG A 363 -6.15 5.10 21.86
N VAL A 364 -5.51 4.43 20.91
CA VAL A 364 -4.45 3.45 21.16
C VAL A 364 -3.11 4.00 20.71
N SER A 365 -2.12 4.03 21.60
CA SER A 365 -0.75 4.37 21.21
C SER A 365 -0.08 3.23 20.45
N GLY A 366 0.72 3.57 19.44
CA GLY A 366 1.54 2.60 18.69
C GLY A 366 0.86 1.95 17.49
N VAL A 367 -0.41 2.30 17.27
CA VAL A 367 -1.14 1.92 16.07
C VAL A 367 -1.43 3.14 15.21
N GLY A 368 -1.70 2.87 13.95
CA GLY A 368 -1.83 3.83 12.88
C GLY A 368 -3.16 3.77 12.19
N ARG A 369 -3.45 4.86 11.50
CA ARG A 369 -4.62 4.98 10.63
C ARG A 369 -4.50 4.06 9.42
N LEU A 370 -5.63 3.62 8.89
CA LEU A 370 -5.70 2.86 7.64
C LEU A 370 -6.50 3.65 6.61
N THR A 371 -5.85 4.08 5.53
CA THR A 371 -6.47 4.95 4.52
C THR A 371 -6.23 4.46 3.09
N GLY A 372 -7.00 5.02 2.16
CA GLY A 372 -6.88 4.79 0.72
C GLY A 372 -6.90 3.32 0.31
N SER A 373 -5.96 2.89 -0.54
CA SER A 373 -5.97 1.53 -1.12
C SER A 373 -5.91 0.41 -0.08
N ASN A 374 -5.26 0.63 1.07
CA ASN A 374 -5.16 -0.38 2.12
C ASN A 374 -6.49 -0.58 2.84
N LEU A 375 -7.21 0.51 3.10
CA LEU A 375 -8.57 0.50 3.62
C LEU A 375 -9.52 -0.16 2.61
N HIS A 376 -9.46 0.22 1.34
CA HIS A 376 -10.31 -0.34 0.29
C HIS A 376 -10.12 -1.86 0.15
N LEU A 377 -8.88 -2.36 0.28
CA LEU A 377 -8.60 -3.78 0.24
C LEU A 377 -9.18 -4.51 1.46
N LEU A 378 -9.08 -3.91 2.66
CA LEU A 378 -9.75 -4.44 3.85
C LEU A 378 -11.27 -4.49 3.66
N CYS A 379 -11.87 -3.41 3.15
CA CYS A 379 -13.32 -3.37 2.90
C CYS A 379 -13.74 -4.44 1.89
N THR A 380 -12.97 -4.62 0.81
CA THR A 380 -13.20 -5.69 -0.17
C THR A 380 -13.16 -7.08 0.49
N ARG A 381 -12.20 -7.31 1.39
CA ARG A 381 -12.10 -8.58 2.11
C ARG A 381 -13.26 -8.78 3.08
N LEU A 382 -13.69 -7.74 3.79
CA LEU A 382 -14.86 -7.80 4.67
C LEU A 382 -16.13 -8.09 3.87
N GLU A 383 -16.34 -7.44 2.72
CA GLU A 383 -17.47 -7.75 1.83
C GLU A 383 -17.44 -9.19 1.36
N GLN A 384 -16.26 -9.71 1.02
CA GLN A 384 -16.09 -11.11 0.65
C GLN A 384 -16.45 -12.05 1.81
N LEU A 385 -15.96 -11.80 3.01
CA LEU A 385 -16.27 -12.59 4.20
C LEU A 385 -17.77 -12.56 4.53
N VAL A 386 -18.43 -11.41 4.37
CA VAL A 386 -19.89 -11.32 4.50
C VAL A 386 -20.57 -12.22 3.46
N ARG A 387 -20.15 -12.16 2.19
CA ARG A 387 -20.73 -13.02 1.13
C ARG A 387 -20.52 -14.51 1.39
N GLU A 388 -19.36 -14.88 1.93
CA GLU A 388 -19.01 -16.26 2.30
C GLU A 388 -19.89 -16.77 3.47
N GLY A 389 -20.34 -15.87 4.35
CA GLY A 389 -21.21 -16.21 5.48
C GLY A 389 -22.72 -16.12 5.20
N LEU A 390 -23.13 -15.59 4.04
CA LEU A 390 -24.55 -15.56 3.66
C LEU A 390 -25.03 -16.96 3.22
N PRO A 391 -26.29 -17.32 3.53
CA PRO A 391 -26.85 -18.57 3.02
C PRO A 391 -26.92 -18.54 1.48
N PRO A 392 -26.69 -19.68 0.80
CA PRO A 392 -26.84 -19.76 -0.65
C PRO A 392 -28.24 -19.33 -1.10
N LEU A 393 -28.32 -18.61 -2.21
CA LEU A 393 -29.61 -18.23 -2.81
C LEU A 393 -30.42 -19.48 -3.16
N ALA A 394 -31.70 -19.53 -2.75
CA ALA A 394 -32.59 -20.60 -3.16
C ALA A 394 -33.12 -20.33 -4.57
N ILE A 395 -32.83 -21.21 -5.52
CA ILE A 395 -33.38 -21.16 -6.88
C ILE A 395 -34.35 -22.33 -7.05
N ALA A 396 -35.60 -22.04 -7.38
CA ALA A 396 -36.61 -23.05 -7.63
C ALA A 396 -36.86 -23.22 -9.13
N VAL A 397 -36.62 -24.42 -9.65
CA VAL A 397 -37.02 -24.83 -11.00
C VAL A 397 -38.40 -25.48 -10.90
N ILE A 398 -39.40 -24.80 -11.46
CA ILE A 398 -40.80 -25.21 -11.38
C ILE A 398 -41.28 -25.61 -12.77
N GLU A 399 -41.77 -26.84 -12.91
CA GLU A 399 -42.28 -27.34 -14.19
C GLU A 399 -43.36 -28.42 -13.98
N ILE A 400 -44.31 -28.49 -14.91
CA ILE A 400 -45.42 -29.45 -14.88
C ILE A 400 -44.92 -30.83 -15.36
N ASN A 401 -44.08 -30.85 -16.40
CA ASN A 401 -43.52 -32.08 -16.96
C ASN A 401 -42.23 -32.50 -16.22
N LYS A 402 -42.25 -33.68 -15.59
CA LYS A 402 -41.08 -34.23 -14.87
C LYS A 402 -39.82 -34.36 -15.73
N LYS A 403 -39.91 -34.71 -17.02
CA LYS A 403 -38.68 -34.82 -17.85
C LYS A 403 -38.06 -33.45 -18.11
N ASN A 404 -38.90 -32.42 -18.27
CA ASN A 404 -38.42 -31.06 -18.47
C ASN A 404 -37.81 -30.48 -17.19
N ILE A 405 -38.32 -30.86 -16.01
CA ILE A 405 -37.74 -30.42 -14.73
C ILE A 405 -36.31 -30.88 -14.57
N ASP A 406 -35.99 -32.13 -14.95
CA ASP A 406 -34.65 -32.68 -14.80
C ASP A 406 -33.66 -32.02 -15.77
N ILE A 407 -34.12 -31.72 -16.99
CA ILE A 407 -33.31 -31.00 -18.00
C ILE A 407 -33.02 -29.57 -17.52
N LEU A 408 -34.05 -28.83 -17.10
CA LEU A 408 -33.89 -27.45 -16.63
C LEU A 408 -33.06 -27.38 -15.35
N TYR A 409 -33.29 -28.29 -14.41
CA TYR A 409 -32.48 -28.41 -13.20
C TYR A 409 -31.00 -28.62 -13.52
N SER A 410 -30.69 -29.55 -14.44
CA SER A 410 -29.31 -29.82 -14.85
C SER A 410 -28.66 -28.60 -15.52
N LEU A 411 -29.39 -27.90 -16.40
CA LEU A 411 -28.90 -26.68 -17.06
C LEU A 411 -28.59 -25.56 -16.06
N VAL A 412 -29.47 -25.36 -15.05
CA VAL A 412 -29.23 -24.35 -14.01
C VAL A 412 -28.04 -24.74 -13.13
N MET A 413 -27.93 -26.00 -12.72
CA MET A 413 -26.80 -26.49 -11.93
C MET A 413 -25.44 -26.37 -12.65
N GLN A 414 -25.42 -26.38 -13.99
CA GLN A 414 -24.19 -26.15 -14.77
C GLN A 414 -23.75 -24.68 -14.78
N GLN A 415 -24.69 -23.75 -14.57
CA GLN A 415 -24.43 -22.30 -14.65
C GLN A 415 -24.20 -21.67 -13.28
N VAL A 416 -24.49 -22.38 -12.19
CA VAL A 416 -24.47 -21.82 -10.83
C VAL A 416 -23.53 -22.59 -9.92
N SER A 417 -22.70 -21.86 -9.17
CA SER A 417 -21.85 -22.45 -8.14
C SER A 417 -22.69 -22.87 -6.92
N PRO A 418 -22.51 -24.09 -6.37
CA PRO A 418 -23.24 -24.55 -5.19
C PRO A 418 -22.96 -23.72 -3.93
N CYS A 419 -21.84 -22.97 -3.90
CA CYS A 419 -21.53 -22.03 -2.82
C CYS A 419 -22.36 -20.74 -2.91
N VAL A 420 -22.97 -20.44 -4.07
CA VAL A 420 -23.69 -19.19 -4.34
C VAL A 420 -25.20 -19.42 -4.35
N ALA A 421 -25.66 -20.56 -4.87
CA ALA A 421 -27.07 -20.90 -4.87
C ALA A 421 -27.31 -22.39 -4.66
N LYS A 422 -28.41 -22.70 -3.98
CA LYS A 422 -28.98 -24.03 -3.83
C LYS A 422 -30.18 -24.15 -4.76
N VAL A 423 -30.11 -25.08 -5.72
CA VAL A 423 -31.17 -25.28 -6.71
C VAL A 423 -32.10 -26.39 -6.24
N TYR A 424 -33.39 -26.12 -6.28
CA TYR A 424 -34.46 -27.05 -5.95
C TYR A 424 -35.28 -27.35 -7.21
N ARG A 425 -35.80 -28.57 -7.28
CA ARG A 425 -36.79 -28.96 -8.27
C ARG A 425 -38.15 -29.02 -7.59
N PHE A 426 -39.18 -28.50 -8.25
CA PHE A 426 -40.55 -28.59 -7.76
C PHE A 426 -41.55 -28.90 -8.88
N ASN A 427 -42.24 -30.02 -8.78
CA ASN A 427 -43.28 -30.38 -9.74
C ASN A 427 -44.67 -30.00 -9.23
N ILE A 428 -45.32 -29.05 -9.93
CA ILE A 428 -46.61 -28.47 -9.54
C ILE A 428 -47.71 -29.53 -9.33
N LEU A 429 -47.69 -30.64 -10.09
CA LEU A 429 -48.76 -31.63 -10.09
C LEU A 429 -48.52 -32.77 -9.09
N SER A 430 -47.27 -33.03 -8.71
CA SER A 430 -46.93 -34.20 -7.88
C SER A 430 -46.45 -33.87 -6.47
N GLU A 431 -46.18 -32.60 -6.16
CA GLU A 431 -45.62 -32.19 -4.88
C GLU A 431 -46.51 -31.12 -4.22
N ALA A 432 -46.87 -31.33 -2.95
CA ALA A 432 -47.85 -30.51 -2.23
C ALA A 432 -47.24 -29.30 -1.48
N GLU A 433 -45.93 -29.29 -1.22
CA GLU A 433 -45.22 -28.19 -0.55
C GLU A 433 -43.83 -27.93 -1.15
N LEU A 434 -43.38 -26.68 -1.07
CA LEU A 434 -42.12 -26.21 -1.64
C LEU A 434 -40.92 -26.68 -0.79
N PRO A 435 -39.84 -27.25 -1.38
CA PRO A 435 -38.77 -27.93 -0.64
C PRO A 435 -37.94 -27.04 0.29
N TRP A 436 -37.94 -25.72 0.11
CA TRP A 436 -37.09 -24.81 0.89
C TRP A 436 -37.71 -24.37 2.22
N ARG A 437 -38.95 -24.78 2.54
CA ARG A 437 -39.59 -24.48 3.84
C ARG A 437 -38.84 -25.09 5.03
N THR A 438 -38.10 -26.17 4.82
CA THR A 438 -37.32 -26.84 5.87
C THR A 438 -35.91 -26.28 6.07
N ASP A 439 -35.41 -25.45 5.14
CA ASP A 439 -34.04 -24.91 5.17
C ASP A 439 -33.97 -23.45 5.70
N LEU A 440 -35.12 -22.83 6.01
CA LEU A 440 -35.25 -21.42 6.43
C LEU A 440 -35.66 -21.24 7.90
N THR A 441 -35.68 -22.32 8.69
CA THR A 441 -35.92 -22.28 10.16
C THR A 441 -34.64 -22.19 10.95
#